data_AF-A0A2M7UKP9-F1
#
_entry.id   AF-A0A2M7UKP9-F1
#
_cell.length_a   1.000
_cell.length_b   1.000
_cell.length_c   1.000
_cell.angle_alpha   90.00
_cell.angle_beta   90.00
_cell.angle_gamma   90.00
#
_symmetry.space_group_name_H-M   'P 1'
#
loop_
_entity.id
_entity.type
_entity.pdbx_description
1 polymer ?
#
loop_
_entity_poly.entity_id
_entity_poly.type
_entity_poly.pdbx_seq_one_letter_code
_entity_poly.pdbx_strand_id
1 'polypeptide(L)'
;MINDSFNERQQFILQILENGEVLAISQIFQTIKKDFTKSVAQITVNRDIKELVKKGFLEKRGGGRTTAYQLSAYYHFLRPIDSRIYFEQEEDERTINDRFNFSIFEILQNPFTKKEREILKKWHEIHQNNLKTFSPAGLKKEFERLVIEFSWKSSKIEGNTYSLLETEHLIVTREEAKGHSKEEARMIFGHKNVLEYIRNNTGDFQKLSVSKIIDIHRLLTEELKIQKGLRKHPVRIVGTRYKPLDNEFQIREALGKACEWVNRENDFFTQAFLIIALIAYIQPFGDGNKRTSRMIGNAVLLANKSCPLSYRSVNEVEYKKAMILFYEQNNISLFKKLFLEQFEFAVNNYFS
;
A
#
# COMPACT_ATOMS: atom_id res chain seq x y z
N MET A 1 2.79 3.99 15.28
CA MET A 1 3.10 3.24 14.03
C MET A 1 4.00 2.01 14.20
N ILE A 2 4.80 1.89 15.27
CA ILE A 2 5.39 0.62 15.76
C ILE A 2 5.57 0.73 17.27
N ASN A 3 5.96 1.93 17.71
CA ASN A 3 6.27 2.28 19.10
C ASN A 3 5.15 1.96 20.11
N ASP A 4 3.88 2.12 19.75
CA ASP A 4 2.73 1.78 20.62
C ASP A 4 2.67 0.27 21.00
N SER A 5 3.42 -0.59 20.31
CA SER A 5 3.47 -2.04 20.58
C SER A 5 4.67 -2.50 21.42
N PHE A 6 5.56 -1.57 21.78
CA PHE A 6 6.82 -1.86 22.46
C PHE A 6 6.99 -1.01 23.71
N ASN A 7 7.54 -1.63 24.76
CA ASN A 7 7.97 -0.86 25.93
C ASN A 7 9.24 -0.03 25.62
N GLU A 8 9.55 0.95 26.48
CA GLU A 8 10.70 1.85 26.32
C GLU A 8 12.02 1.09 26.05
N ARG A 9 12.26 -0.04 26.73
CA ARG A 9 13.49 -0.83 26.55
C ARG A 9 13.53 -1.55 25.21
N GLN A 10 12.40 -2.10 24.77
CA GLN A 10 12.30 -2.76 23.47
C GLN A 10 12.56 -1.77 22.34
N GLN A 11 12.03 -0.54 22.45
CA GLN A 11 12.33 0.53 21.50
C GLN A 11 13.83 0.87 21.50
N PHE A 12 14.44 0.97 22.68
CA PHE A 12 15.87 1.23 22.80
C PHE A 12 16.74 0.11 22.20
N ILE A 13 16.37 -1.16 22.41
CA ILE A 13 17.06 -2.31 21.79
C ILE A 13 17.02 -2.21 20.26
N LEU A 14 15.86 -1.88 19.68
CA LEU A 14 15.71 -1.72 18.24
C LEU A 14 16.57 -0.57 17.72
N GLN A 15 16.59 0.57 18.42
CA GLN A 15 17.41 1.73 18.08
C GLN A 15 18.91 1.42 18.09
N ILE A 16 19.41 0.65 19.06
CA ILE A 16 20.82 0.21 19.08
C ILE A 16 21.19 -0.54 17.80
N LEU A 17 20.27 -1.36 17.28
CA LEU A 17 20.51 -2.24 16.13
C LEU A 17 20.22 -1.57 14.78
N GLU A 18 19.72 -0.33 14.74
CA GLU A 18 19.35 0.38 13.50
C GLU A 18 20.53 0.69 12.57
N ASN A 19 21.74 0.78 13.11
CA ASN A 19 22.96 1.02 12.35
C ASN A 19 23.48 -0.22 11.59
N GLY A 20 22.69 -1.30 11.53
CA GLY A 20 23.04 -2.53 10.82
C GLY A 20 24.03 -3.42 11.57
N GLU A 21 24.20 -3.18 12.87
CA GLU A 21 25.13 -3.93 13.71
C GLU A 21 24.52 -5.27 14.13
N VAL A 22 25.30 -6.34 13.98
CA VAL A 22 24.99 -7.66 14.54
C VAL A 22 25.61 -7.72 15.92
N LEU A 23 24.79 -7.65 16.98
CA LEU A 23 25.28 -7.53 18.36
C LEU A 23 24.97 -8.74 19.21
N ALA A 24 25.94 -9.15 20.02
CA ALA A 24 25.75 -10.12 21.09
C ALA A 24 24.93 -9.51 22.24
N ILE A 25 24.28 -10.37 23.03
CA ILE A 25 23.51 -9.94 24.22
C ILE A 25 24.34 -9.10 25.17
N SER A 26 25.62 -9.45 25.36
CA SER A 26 26.54 -8.72 26.24
C SER A 26 26.74 -7.28 25.78
N GLN A 27 26.88 -7.05 24.47
CA GLN A 27 27.03 -5.72 23.88
C GLN A 27 25.75 -4.91 24.03
N ILE A 28 24.60 -5.49 23.66
CA ILE A 28 23.29 -4.85 23.84
C ILE A 28 23.06 -4.46 25.31
N PHE A 29 23.40 -5.37 26.23
CA PHE A 29 23.26 -5.13 27.67
C PHE A 29 24.19 -4.02 28.18
N GLN A 30 25.45 -3.99 27.71
CA GLN A 30 26.40 -2.93 28.08
C GLN A 30 25.91 -1.55 27.61
N THR A 31 25.41 -1.44 26.37
CA THR A 31 24.85 -0.19 25.85
C THR A 31 23.62 0.24 26.64
N ILE A 32 22.70 -0.68 26.97
CA ILE A 32 21.55 -0.38 27.85
C ILE A 32 22.02 0.12 29.22
N LYS A 33 23.00 -0.53 29.83
CA LYS A 33 23.49 -0.13 31.16
C LYS A 33 24.10 1.28 31.15
N LYS A 34 24.70 1.68 30.03
CA LYS A 34 25.37 2.97 29.87
C LYS A 34 24.38 4.09 29.55
N ASP A 35 23.48 3.84 28.61
CA ASP A 35 22.74 4.89 27.91
C ASP A 35 21.21 4.85 28.17
N PHE A 36 20.69 3.81 28.84
CA PHE A 36 19.28 3.74 29.24
C PHE A 36 19.07 4.38 30.62
N THR A 37 18.02 5.20 30.75
CA THR A 37 17.79 6.06 31.93
C THR A 37 17.50 5.33 33.25
N LYS A 38 17.18 4.03 33.20
CA LYS A 38 16.83 3.21 34.36
C LYS A 38 17.78 2.03 34.48
N SER A 39 18.13 1.63 35.71
CA SER A 39 18.89 0.38 35.93
C SER A 39 18.07 -0.83 35.52
N VAL A 40 18.65 -1.73 34.71
CA VAL A 40 17.97 -2.92 34.18
C VAL A 40 18.83 -4.16 34.42
N ALA A 41 18.21 -5.23 34.94
CA ALA A 41 18.85 -6.53 35.06
C ALA A 41 18.98 -7.22 33.70
N GLN A 42 20.07 -7.98 33.49
CA GLN A 42 20.33 -8.70 32.23
C GLN A 42 19.21 -9.68 31.87
N ILE A 43 18.57 -10.30 32.88
CA ILE A 43 17.43 -11.22 32.69
C ILE A 43 16.25 -10.50 32.01
N THR A 44 16.01 -9.24 32.35
CA THR A 44 14.93 -8.43 31.77
C THR A 44 15.23 -8.13 30.30
N VAL A 45 16.47 -7.76 29.97
CA VAL A 45 16.90 -7.53 28.57
C VAL A 45 16.78 -8.83 27.75
N ASN A 46 17.17 -9.98 28.32
CA ASN A 46 17.00 -11.28 27.68
C ASN A 46 15.53 -11.59 27.38
N ARG A 47 14.61 -11.23 28.29
CA ARG A 47 13.17 -11.39 28.10
C ARG A 47 12.66 -10.52 26.95
N ASP A 48 13.08 -9.26 26.88
CA ASP A 48 12.70 -8.36 25.80
C ASP A 48 13.23 -8.83 24.44
N ILE A 49 14.49 -9.23 24.35
CA ILE A 49 15.07 -9.77 23.11
C ILE A 49 14.29 -11.02 22.66
N LYS A 50 14.01 -11.95 23.58
CA LYS A 50 13.20 -13.14 23.26
C LYS A 50 11.81 -12.77 22.74
N GLU A 51 11.19 -11.75 23.32
CA GLU A 51 9.88 -11.28 22.85
C GLU A 51 9.97 -10.63 21.46
N LEU A 52 10.99 -9.82 21.20
CA LEU A 52 11.22 -9.19 19.90
C LEU A 52 11.51 -10.23 18.80
N VAL A 53 12.27 -11.28 19.11
CA VAL A 53 12.48 -12.43 18.20
C VAL A 53 11.17 -13.18 17.97
N LYS A 54 10.40 -13.47 19.03
CA LYS A 54 9.10 -14.15 18.92
C LYS A 54 8.12 -13.36 18.05
N LYS A 55 8.14 -12.03 18.14
CA LYS A 55 7.33 -11.13 17.32
C LYS A 55 7.90 -10.90 15.92
N GLY A 56 9.06 -11.47 15.60
CA GLY A 56 9.68 -11.41 14.27
C GLY A 56 10.44 -10.13 13.96
N PHE A 57 10.71 -9.25 14.94
CA PHE A 57 11.43 -7.99 14.74
C PHE A 57 12.96 -8.13 14.82
N LEU A 58 13.42 -9.21 15.45
CA LEU A 58 14.84 -9.56 15.52
C LEU A 58 15.07 -10.95 14.94
N GLU A 59 16.19 -11.10 14.26
CA GLU A 59 16.72 -12.39 13.80
C GLU A 59 17.91 -12.79 14.66
N LYS A 60 18.00 -14.09 14.95
CA LYS A 60 19.14 -14.68 15.64
C LYS A 60 20.19 -15.14 14.62
N ARG A 61 21.46 -14.79 14.86
CA ARG A 61 22.63 -15.27 14.12
C ARG A 61 23.54 -16.08 15.05
N GLY A 62 24.14 -17.15 14.52
CA GLY A 62 25.04 -18.03 15.30
C GLY A 62 24.33 -18.95 16.32
N GLY A 63 25.13 -19.59 17.18
CA GLY A 63 24.65 -20.59 18.14
C GLY A 63 25.45 -20.61 19.44
N GLY A 64 24.80 -21.00 20.55
CA GLY A 64 25.45 -21.05 21.86
C GLY A 64 26.08 -19.70 22.26
N ARG A 65 27.38 -19.71 22.57
CA ARG A 65 28.15 -18.53 23.00
C ARG A 65 28.33 -17.47 21.90
N THR A 66 28.12 -17.81 20.63
CA THR A 66 28.22 -16.86 19.50
C THR A 66 26.86 -16.30 19.06
N THR A 67 25.82 -16.47 19.88
CA THR A 67 24.50 -15.94 19.59
C THR A 67 24.53 -14.41 19.54
N ALA A 68 24.17 -13.86 18.38
CA ALA A 68 23.99 -12.44 18.15
C ALA A 68 22.63 -12.15 17.51
N TYR A 69 22.22 -10.89 17.53
CA TYR A 69 20.92 -10.42 17.07
C TYR A 69 21.09 -9.27 16.09
N GLN A 70 20.19 -9.22 15.12
CA GLN A 70 20.07 -8.14 14.14
C GLN A 70 18.60 -7.83 13.89
N LEU A 71 18.30 -6.65 13.34
CA LEU A 71 16.96 -6.31 12.87
C LEU A 71 16.55 -7.26 11.73
N SER A 72 15.29 -7.69 11.74
CA SER A 72 14.75 -8.54 10.68
C SER A 72 14.28 -7.71 9.48
N ALA A 73 14.11 -8.39 8.34
CA ALA A 73 13.46 -7.76 7.18
C ALA A 73 12.03 -7.26 7.50
N TYR A 74 11.33 -7.94 8.41
CA TYR A 74 10.00 -7.52 8.88
C TYR A 74 10.04 -6.22 9.70
N TYR A 75 11.09 -5.98 10.49
CA TYR A 75 11.28 -4.68 11.14
C TYR A 75 11.42 -3.57 10.09
N HIS A 76 12.30 -3.77 9.10
CA HIS A 76 12.53 -2.80 8.02
C HIS A 76 11.29 -2.55 7.17
N PHE A 77 10.44 -3.56 6.98
CA PHE A 77 9.14 -3.44 6.30
C PHE A 77 8.20 -2.44 6.99
N LEU A 78 8.20 -2.40 8.34
CA LEU A 78 7.25 -1.62 9.12
C LEU A 78 7.80 -0.31 9.68
N ARG A 79 9.12 -0.21 9.92
CA ARG A 79 9.72 0.90 10.68
C ARG A 79 9.30 2.26 10.10
N PRO A 80 8.98 3.26 10.93
CA PRO A 80 8.75 4.61 10.43
C PRO A 80 10.00 5.12 9.70
N ILE A 81 9.81 5.69 8.52
CA ILE A 81 10.86 6.42 7.80
C ILE A 81 10.39 7.86 7.64
N ASP A 82 11.21 8.82 8.03
CA ASP A 82 10.92 10.23 7.79
C ASP A 82 11.06 10.51 6.29
N SER A 83 9.94 10.80 5.63
CA SER A 83 9.91 11.08 4.20
C SER A 83 10.72 12.32 3.83
N ARG A 84 10.87 13.30 4.74
CA ARG A 84 11.64 14.51 4.45
C ARG A 84 13.11 14.17 4.31
N ILE A 85 13.66 13.47 5.30
CA ILE A 85 15.06 13.03 5.30
C ILE A 85 15.33 12.07 4.15
N TYR A 86 14.44 11.11 3.90
CA TYR A 86 14.65 10.12 2.84
C TYR A 86 14.66 10.73 1.43
N PHE A 87 13.78 11.71 1.18
CA PHE A 87 13.65 12.37 -0.12
C PHE A 87 14.44 13.69 -0.24
N GLU A 88 15.20 14.08 0.79
CA GLU A 88 16.24 15.12 0.71
C GLU A 88 17.44 14.66 -0.13
N GLN A 89 17.71 13.35 -0.14
CA GLN A 89 18.72 12.74 -1.00
C GLN A 89 18.22 12.62 -2.44
N GLU A 90 19.09 12.99 -3.38
CA GLU A 90 18.85 12.83 -4.80
C GLU A 90 18.71 11.35 -5.18
N GLU A 91 18.00 11.09 -6.28
CA GLU A 91 17.64 9.72 -6.66
C GLU A 91 18.84 8.82 -6.90
N ASP A 92 20.02 9.37 -7.22
CA ASP A 92 21.29 8.64 -7.45
C ASP A 92 22.10 8.37 -6.17
N GLU A 93 21.80 9.08 -5.08
CA GLU A 93 22.52 8.98 -3.81
C GLU A 93 21.81 8.05 -2.81
N ARG A 94 20.51 7.81 -2.99
CA ARG A 94 19.73 6.92 -2.11
C ARG A 94 20.28 5.49 -2.12
N THR A 95 20.41 4.90 -0.94
CA THR A 95 20.67 3.46 -0.76
C THR A 95 19.37 2.69 -0.91
N ILE A 96 19.24 1.84 -1.94
CA ILE A 96 17.98 1.18 -2.29
C ILE A 96 18.15 -0.28 -2.66
N ASN A 97 17.05 -1.03 -2.60
CA ASN A 97 16.85 -2.25 -3.38
C ASN A 97 16.48 -1.86 -4.81
N ASP A 98 17.41 -2.01 -5.75
CA ASP A 98 17.22 -1.58 -7.14
C ASP A 98 16.53 -2.63 -8.02
N ARG A 99 16.22 -3.81 -7.48
CA ARG A 99 15.55 -4.93 -8.15
C ARG A 99 14.37 -5.45 -7.35
N PHE A 100 13.49 -6.18 -8.03
CA PHE A 100 12.36 -6.86 -7.39
C PHE A 100 12.85 -7.85 -6.32
N ASN A 101 12.40 -7.65 -5.08
CA ASN A 101 12.69 -8.53 -3.97
C ASN A 101 11.71 -9.72 -3.97
N PHE A 102 12.18 -10.91 -4.38
CA PHE A 102 11.34 -12.12 -4.38
C PHE A 102 10.95 -12.59 -2.98
N SER A 103 11.75 -12.27 -1.96
CA SER A 103 11.45 -12.57 -0.55
C SER A 103 10.41 -11.61 0.04
N ILE A 104 9.88 -10.65 -0.73
CA ILE A 104 8.79 -9.76 -0.29
C ILE A 104 7.63 -10.58 0.29
N PHE A 105 7.27 -11.71 -0.31
CA PHE A 105 6.14 -12.53 0.12
C PHE A 105 6.30 -13.17 1.51
N GLU A 106 7.53 -13.26 2.01
CA GLU A 106 7.83 -13.76 3.36
C GLU A 106 7.62 -12.67 4.43
N ILE A 107 7.76 -11.39 4.05
CA ILE A 107 7.75 -10.24 4.97
C ILE A 107 6.41 -9.49 5.04
N LEU A 108 5.46 -9.73 4.12
CA LEU A 108 4.17 -9.01 4.03
C LEU A 108 3.19 -9.25 5.19
N GLN A 109 3.62 -9.93 6.25
CA GLN A 109 2.73 -10.35 7.33
C GLN A 109 2.31 -9.15 8.19
N ASN A 110 1.07 -9.11 8.66
CA ASN A 110 0.60 -8.16 9.69
C ASN A 110 0.97 -6.68 9.47
N PRO A 111 0.64 -6.06 8.32
CA PRO A 111 1.00 -4.66 8.05
C PRO A 111 0.38 -3.68 9.06
N PHE A 112 -0.79 -4.02 9.61
CA PHE A 112 -1.51 -3.24 10.60
C PHE A 112 -1.28 -3.77 12.02
N THR A 113 -0.95 -2.86 12.93
CA THR A 113 -0.91 -3.11 14.37
C THR A 113 -2.32 -3.42 14.90
N LYS A 114 -2.41 -4.01 16.10
CA LYS A 114 -3.70 -4.32 16.74
C LYS A 114 -4.60 -3.08 16.83
N LYS A 115 -4.04 -1.94 17.27
CA LYS A 115 -4.75 -0.65 17.37
C LYS A 115 -5.25 -0.15 16.01
N GLU A 116 -4.41 -0.24 14.97
CA GLU A 116 -4.80 0.15 13.61
C GLU A 116 -5.95 -0.73 13.08
N ARG A 117 -5.93 -2.05 13.36
CA ARG A 117 -7.04 -2.96 12.99
C ARG A 117 -8.33 -2.65 13.74
N GLU A 118 -8.25 -2.33 15.03
CA GLU A 118 -9.41 -1.91 15.84
C GLU A 118 -10.04 -0.62 15.28
N ILE A 119 -9.21 0.35 14.88
CA ILE A 119 -9.68 1.60 14.26
C ILE A 119 -10.32 1.34 12.89
N LEU A 120 -9.68 0.55 12.02
CA LEU A 120 -10.24 0.16 10.72
C LEU A 120 -11.60 -0.53 10.87
N LYS A 121 -11.73 -1.45 11.84
CA LYS A 121 -12.99 -2.12 12.16
C LYS A 121 -14.06 -1.12 12.60
N LYS A 122 -13.72 -0.18 13.48
CA LYS A 122 -14.64 0.88 13.92
C LYS A 122 -15.14 1.72 12.74
N TRP A 123 -14.25 2.17 11.85
CA TRP A 123 -14.65 2.93 10.66
C TRP A 123 -15.52 2.11 9.71
N HIS A 124 -15.23 0.81 9.56
CA HIS A 124 -16.07 -0.10 8.78
C HIS A 124 -17.49 -0.23 9.37
N GLU A 125 -17.61 -0.38 10.69
CA GLU A 125 -18.90 -0.46 11.38
C GLU A 125 -19.72 0.84 11.23
N ILE A 126 -19.07 2.00 11.30
CA ILE A 126 -19.70 3.31 11.03
C ILE A 126 -20.28 3.31 9.62
N HIS A 127 -19.48 2.98 8.61
CA HIS A 127 -19.93 2.92 7.22
C HIS A 127 -21.12 1.96 7.05
N GLN A 128 -21.03 0.75 7.60
CA GLN A 128 -22.10 -0.24 7.54
C GLN A 128 -23.41 0.24 8.18
N ASN A 129 -23.33 1.01 9.26
CA ASN A 129 -24.52 1.59 9.90
C ASN A 129 -25.09 2.73 9.07
N ASN A 130 -24.26 3.58 8.50
CA ASN A 130 -24.73 4.65 7.63
C ASN A 130 -25.41 4.09 6.39
N LEU A 131 -24.89 3.03 5.77
CA LEU A 131 -25.55 2.41 4.60
C LEU A 131 -27.01 2.01 4.86
N LYS A 132 -27.39 1.72 6.11
CA LYS A 132 -28.78 1.35 6.49
C LYS A 132 -29.73 2.56 6.54
N THR A 133 -29.21 3.78 6.67
CA THR A 133 -30.03 5.00 6.75
C THR A 133 -30.38 5.57 5.39
N PHE A 134 -29.68 5.15 4.32
CA PHE A 134 -29.90 5.65 2.97
C PHE A 134 -30.98 4.85 2.23
N SER A 135 -31.79 5.57 1.45
CA SER A 135 -32.64 4.94 0.43
C SER A 135 -31.79 4.39 -0.73
N PRO A 136 -32.31 3.45 -1.54
CA PRO A 136 -31.60 2.97 -2.72
C PRO A 136 -31.18 4.09 -3.69
N ALA A 137 -32.03 5.11 -3.85
CA ALA A 137 -31.71 6.29 -4.66
C ALA A 137 -30.59 7.15 -4.03
N GLY A 138 -30.61 7.31 -2.71
CA GLY A 138 -29.55 8.00 -1.97
C GLY A 138 -28.20 7.30 -2.09
N LEU A 139 -28.17 5.97 -1.93
CA LEU A 139 -26.95 5.17 -2.12
C LEU A 139 -26.38 5.31 -3.53
N LYS A 140 -27.26 5.29 -4.54
CA LYS A 140 -26.86 5.49 -5.94
C LYS A 140 -26.20 6.84 -6.14
N LYS A 141 -26.80 7.92 -5.61
CA LYS A 141 -26.29 9.29 -5.72
C LYS A 141 -24.95 9.48 -5.01
N GLU A 142 -24.79 8.94 -3.80
CA GLU A 142 -23.53 8.99 -3.07
C GLU A 142 -22.42 8.23 -3.82
N PHE A 143 -22.76 7.08 -4.41
CA PHE A 143 -21.80 6.34 -5.21
C PHE A 143 -21.43 7.09 -6.50
N GLU A 144 -22.37 7.74 -7.18
CA GLU A 144 -22.09 8.59 -8.34
C GLU A 144 -21.11 9.71 -7.99
N ARG A 145 -21.29 10.38 -6.82
CA ARG A 145 -20.33 11.36 -6.32
C ARG A 145 -18.94 10.74 -6.11
N LEU A 146 -18.87 9.60 -5.42
CA LEU A 146 -17.61 8.89 -5.19
C LEU A 146 -16.92 8.52 -6.51
N VAL A 147 -17.67 8.07 -7.52
CA VAL A 147 -17.13 7.69 -8.84
C VAL A 147 -16.49 8.88 -9.54
N ILE A 148 -17.14 10.05 -9.53
CA ILE A 148 -16.59 11.27 -10.13
C ILE A 148 -15.29 11.65 -9.43
N GLU A 149 -15.30 11.73 -8.09
CA GLU A 149 -14.16 12.17 -7.30
C GLU A 149 -12.97 11.20 -7.38
N PHE A 150 -13.25 9.89 -7.36
CA PHE A 150 -12.22 8.86 -7.56
C PHE A 150 -11.64 8.90 -8.98
N SER A 151 -12.48 9.03 -10.01
CA SER A 151 -12.04 9.06 -11.41
C SER A 151 -11.16 10.27 -11.69
N TRP A 152 -11.56 11.43 -11.17
CA TRP A 152 -10.75 12.64 -11.19
C TRP A 152 -9.42 12.41 -10.50
N LYS A 153 -9.44 12.01 -9.21
CA LYS A 153 -8.24 12.03 -8.39
C LYS A 153 -7.24 10.95 -8.75
N SER A 154 -7.72 9.74 -9.08
CA SER A 154 -6.87 8.65 -9.57
C SER A 154 -6.20 9.02 -10.89
N SER A 155 -6.87 9.76 -11.78
CA SER A 155 -6.26 10.25 -13.02
C SER A 155 -5.26 11.37 -12.74
N LYS A 156 -5.59 12.30 -11.84
CA LYS A 156 -4.73 13.42 -11.46
C LYS A 156 -3.40 12.97 -10.85
N ILE A 157 -3.40 11.92 -10.03
CA ILE A 157 -2.17 11.30 -9.49
C ILE A 157 -1.20 10.86 -10.61
N GLU A 158 -1.72 10.48 -11.78
CA GLU A 158 -0.94 10.10 -12.95
C GLU A 158 -0.64 11.27 -13.91
N GLY A 159 -0.96 12.51 -13.52
CA GLY A 159 -0.66 13.72 -14.28
C GLY A 159 -1.79 14.24 -15.17
N ASN A 160 -3.02 13.70 -15.04
CA ASN A 160 -4.18 14.26 -15.73
C ASN A 160 -4.49 15.67 -15.21
N THR A 161 -4.76 16.59 -16.13
CA THR A 161 -4.88 18.03 -15.85
C THR A 161 -6.31 18.51 -15.61
N TYR A 162 -7.32 17.66 -15.81
CA TYR A 162 -8.71 18.01 -15.51
C TYR A 162 -8.89 18.42 -14.03
N SER A 163 -9.63 19.50 -13.80
CA SER A 163 -10.17 19.83 -12.48
C SER A 163 -11.33 18.90 -12.10
N LEU A 164 -11.75 18.95 -10.84
CA LEU A 164 -12.88 18.16 -10.37
C LEU A 164 -14.19 18.58 -11.06
N LEU A 165 -14.41 19.88 -11.24
CA LEU A 165 -15.62 20.40 -11.90
C LEU A 165 -15.64 20.07 -13.40
N GLU A 166 -14.50 20.14 -14.08
CA GLU A 166 -14.41 19.70 -15.48
C GLU A 166 -14.63 18.19 -15.60
N THR A 167 -14.17 17.40 -14.62
CA THR A 167 -14.41 15.95 -14.58
C THR A 167 -15.89 15.63 -14.38
N GLU A 168 -16.56 16.35 -13.47
CA GLU A 168 -18.00 16.24 -13.27
C GLU A 168 -18.76 16.58 -14.55
N HIS A 169 -18.47 17.73 -15.17
CA HIS A 169 -19.07 18.12 -16.45
C HIS A 169 -18.86 17.06 -17.52
N LEU A 170 -17.61 16.61 -17.71
CA LEU A 170 -17.26 15.56 -18.67
C LEU A 170 -18.08 14.28 -18.45
N ILE A 171 -18.20 13.82 -17.20
CA ILE A 171 -18.92 12.58 -16.89
C ILE A 171 -20.43 12.73 -17.13
N VAL A 172 -21.00 13.88 -16.79
CA VAL A 172 -22.46 14.13 -16.87
C VAL A 172 -22.91 14.44 -18.29
N THR A 173 -22.21 15.32 -19.01
CA THR A 173 -22.62 15.82 -20.33
C THR A 173 -21.95 15.08 -21.49
N ARG A 174 -20.85 14.36 -21.22
CA ARG A 174 -19.95 13.78 -22.22
C ARG A 174 -19.25 14.82 -23.11
N GLU A 175 -19.18 16.07 -22.67
CA GLU A 175 -18.47 17.13 -23.39
C GLU A 175 -17.03 17.27 -22.86
N GLU A 176 -16.06 17.25 -23.77
CA GLU A 176 -14.64 17.45 -23.45
C GLU A 176 -14.37 18.92 -23.09
N ALA A 177 -13.64 19.15 -21.99
CA ALA A 177 -13.21 20.49 -21.61
C ALA A 177 -12.11 20.99 -22.56
N LYS A 178 -12.09 22.31 -22.82
CA LYS A 178 -11.10 22.93 -23.71
C LYS A 178 -9.71 22.88 -23.09
N GLY A 179 -8.69 22.61 -23.91
CA GLY A 179 -7.30 22.64 -23.47
C GLY A 179 -6.76 21.30 -22.92
N HIS A 180 -7.57 20.24 -22.91
CA HIS A 180 -7.15 18.90 -22.52
C HIS A 180 -7.09 17.95 -23.71
N SER A 181 -6.31 16.88 -23.56
CA SER A 181 -6.23 15.81 -24.55
C SER A 181 -7.44 14.85 -24.48
N LYS A 182 -7.71 14.16 -25.59
CA LYS A 182 -8.72 13.08 -25.62
C LYS A 182 -8.31 11.92 -24.72
N GLU A 183 -7.01 11.64 -24.66
CA GLU A 183 -6.43 10.61 -23.79
C GLU A 183 -6.73 10.87 -22.30
N GLU A 184 -6.71 12.13 -21.86
CA GLU A 184 -7.08 12.50 -20.49
C GLU A 184 -8.57 12.25 -20.21
N ALA A 185 -9.46 12.64 -21.12
CA ALA A 185 -10.88 12.37 -20.99
C ALA A 185 -11.18 10.86 -20.95
N ARG A 186 -10.55 10.08 -21.84
CA ARG A 186 -10.66 8.62 -21.88
C ARG A 186 -10.14 7.96 -20.60
N MET A 187 -9.08 8.49 -20.01
CA MET A 187 -8.58 8.00 -18.72
C MET A 187 -9.63 8.15 -17.62
N ILE A 188 -10.34 9.28 -17.58
CA ILE A 188 -11.43 9.52 -16.62
C ILE A 188 -12.58 8.54 -16.87
N PHE A 189 -13.03 8.39 -18.11
CA PHE A 189 -14.09 7.44 -18.46
C PHE A 189 -13.72 5.99 -18.13
N GLY A 190 -12.46 5.60 -18.36
CA GLY A 190 -11.94 4.30 -17.98
C GLY A 190 -12.11 4.03 -16.47
N HIS A 191 -11.75 4.99 -15.62
CA HIS A 191 -11.96 4.83 -14.17
C HIS A 191 -13.44 4.74 -13.81
N LYS A 192 -14.28 5.62 -14.37
CA LYS A 192 -15.72 5.62 -14.15
C LYS A 192 -16.34 4.26 -14.48
N ASN A 193 -16.13 3.81 -15.72
CA ASN A 193 -16.75 2.59 -16.26
C ASN A 193 -16.29 1.35 -15.48
N VAL A 194 -15.01 1.28 -15.11
CA VAL A 194 -14.48 0.14 -14.37
C VAL A 194 -14.98 0.12 -12.93
N LEU A 195 -15.08 1.26 -12.26
CA LEU A 195 -15.61 1.30 -10.90
C LEU A 195 -17.11 0.95 -10.86
N GLU A 196 -17.88 1.36 -11.86
CA GLU A 196 -19.27 0.91 -12.05
C GLU A 196 -19.36 -0.59 -12.35
N TYR A 197 -18.46 -1.12 -13.20
CA TYR A 197 -18.36 -2.57 -13.46
C TYR A 197 -18.10 -3.34 -12.16
N ILE A 198 -17.15 -2.89 -11.34
CA ILE A 198 -16.83 -3.53 -10.06
C ILE A 198 -18.03 -3.50 -9.11
N ARG A 199 -18.71 -2.36 -8.99
CA ARG A 199 -19.92 -2.24 -8.14
C ARG A 199 -20.99 -3.25 -8.54
N ASN A 200 -21.19 -3.48 -9.83
CA ASN A 200 -22.21 -4.38 -10.34
C ASN A 200 -21.77 -5.86 -10.30
N ASN A 201 -20.49 -6.15 -10.07
CA ASN A 201 -19.90 -7.49 -10.11
C ASN A 201 -19.02 -7.79 -8.88
N THR A 202 -19.42 -7.30 -7.69
CA THR A 202 -18.61 -7.42 -6.47
C THR A 202 -18.25 -8.86 -6.10
N GLY A 203 -19.10 -9.84 -6.45
CA GLY A 203 -18.85 -11.27 -6.27
C GLY A 203 -17.56 -11.76 -6.94
N ASP A 204 -17.19 -11.18 -8.08
CA ASP A 204 -15.99 -11.56 -8.84
C ASP A 204 -14.68 -11.23 -8.11
N PHE A 205 -14.74 -10.37 -7.09
CA PHE A 205 -13.58 -9.84 -6.38
C PHE A 205 -13.45 -10.37 -4.95
N GLN A 206 -14.29 -11.34 -4.55
CA GLN A 206 -14.12 -12.08 -3.29
C GLN A 206 -12.83 -12.91 -3.26
N LYS A 207 -12.40 -13.39 -4.42
CA LYS A 207 -11.14 -14.11 -4.60
C LYS A 207 -10.41 -13.57 -5.82
N LEU A 208 -9.25 -12.97 -5.58
CA LEU A 208 -8.46 -12.37 -6.66
C LEU A 208 -7.78 -13.45 -7.51
N SER A 209 -7.69 -13.19 -8.80
CA SER A 209 -6.89 -13.99 -9.72
C SER A 209 -6.13 -13.10 -10.68
N VAL A 210 -5.04 -13.62 -11.24
CA VAL A 210 -4.25 -12.94 -12.27
C VAL A 210 -5.14 -12.53 -13.45
N SER A 211 -6.08 -13.40 -13.85
CA SER A 211 -7.04 -13.09 -14.92
C SER A 211 -7.89 -11.87 -14.59
N LYS A 212 -8.41 -11.75 -13.36
CA LYS A 212 -9.23 -10.59 -12.98
C LYS A 212 -8.43 -9.30 -12.94
N ILE A 213 -7.17 -9.35 -12.52
CA ILE A 213 -6.27 -8.18 -12.57
C ILE A 213 -6.05 -7.73 -14.02
N ILE A 214 -5.81 -8.68 -14.94
CA ILE A 214 -5.66 -8.40 -16.37
C ILE A 214 -6.96 -7.85 -16.97
N ASP A 215 -8.12 -8.42 -16.61
CA ASP A 215 -9.43 -7.95 -17.08
C ASP A 215 -9.69 -6.50 -16.68
N ILE A 216 -9.43 -6.15 -15.42
CA ILE A 216 -9.58 -4.79 -14.91
C ILE A 216 -8.63 -3.83 -15.63
N HIS A 217 -7.37 -4.21 -15.84
CA HIS A 217 -6.44 -3.40 -16.64
C HIS A 217 -6.93 -3.18 -18.06
N ARG A 218 -7.44 -4.24 -18.72
CA ARG A 218 -7.97 -4.15 -20.08
C ARG A 218 -9.15 -3.19 -20.18
N LEU A 219 -10.10 -3.26 -19.24
CA LEU A 219 -11.25 -2.35 -19.21
C LEU A 219 -10.82 -0.91 -18.94
N LEU A 220 -9.88 -0.72 -18.01
CA LEU A 220 -9.37 0.60 -17.63
C LEU A 220 -8.61 1.30 -18.75
N THR A 221 -7.99 0.52 -19.64
CA THR A 221 -7.13 1.01 -20.73
C THR A 221 -7.74 0.81 -22.11
N GLU A 222 -9.02 0.42 -22.19
CA GLU A 222 -9.67 0.01 -23.45
C GLU A 222 -9.60 1.08 -24.55
N GLU A 223 -9.84 2.33 -24.18
CA GLU A 223 -9.81 3.48 -25.10
C GLU A 223 -8.44 4.15 -25.18
N LEU A 224 -7.45 3.63 -24.46
CA LEU A 224 -6.08 4.14 -24.45
C LEU A 224 -5.22 3.30 -25.40
N LYS A 225 -4.21 3.93 -26.02
CA LYS A 225 -3.25 3.25 -26.90
C LYS A 225 -2.19 2.49 -26.08
N ILE A 226 -2.62 1.58 -25.21
CA ILE A 226 -1.79 0.81 -24.29
C ILE A 226 -1.83 -0.67 -24.69
N GLN A 227 -0.67 -1.34 -24.61
CA GLN A 227 -0.59 -2.78 -24.86
C GLN A 227 -1.45 -3.55 -23.84
N LYS A 228 -2.28 -4.47 -24.35
CA LYS A 228 -3.15 -5.32 -23.53
C LYS A 228 -2.37 -6.52 -22.98
N GLY A 229 -2.75 -6.96 -21.78
CA GLY A 229 -2.14 -8.12 -21.13
C GLY A 229 -0.79 -7.80 -20.49
N LEU A 230 -0.13 -8.84 -19.98
CA LEU A 230 1.17 -8.69 -19.34
C LEU A 230 2.22 -8.19 -20.34
N ARG A 231 3.05 -7.24 -19.91
CA ARG A 231 4.09 -6.71 -20.77
C ARG A 231 5.20 -7.72 -21.01
N LYS A 232 5.85 -7.58 -22.17
CA LYS A 232 7.00 -8.40 -22.61
C LYS A 232 8.32 -7.62 -22.66
N HIS A 233 8.29 -6.36 -22.22
CA HIS A 233 9.40 -5.43 -22.28
C HIS A 233 9.63 -4.82 -20.89
N PRO A 234 10.87 -4.40 -20.57
CA PRO A 234 11.15 -3.70 -19.32
C PRO A 234 10.47 -2.33 -19.28
N VAL A 235 10.14 -1.86 -18.08
CA VAL A 235 9.65 -0.49 -17.83
C VAL A 235 10.55 0.20 -16.82
N ARG A 236 10.50 1.53 -16.81
CA ARG A 236 11.16 2.38 -15.81
C ARG A 236 10.10 3.19 -15.07
N ILE A 237 10.42 3.56 -13.83
CA ILE A 237 9.58 4.41 -13.01
C ILE A 237 10.34 5.71 -12.77
N VAL A 238 9.73 6.85 -13.06
CA VAL A 238 10.34 8.17 -12.84
C VAL A 238 10.54 8.41 -11.34
N GLY A 239 11.69 8.97 -10.96
CA GLY A 239 12.04 9.35 -9.59
C GLY A 239 12.62 8.22 -8.74
N THR A 240 13.03 7.11 -9.35
CA THR A 240 13.65 5.97 -8.66
C THR A 240 14.53 5.13 -9.59
N ARG A 241 15.63 4.59 -9.04
CA ARG A 241 16.49 3.62 -9.76
C ARG A 241 15.95 2.19 -9.73
N TYR A 242 14.86 1.94 -8.99
CA TYR A 242 14.23 0.62 -8.91
C TYR A 242 13.79 0.11 -10.29
N LYS A 243 14.16 -1.13 -10.58
CA LYS A 243 13.80 -1.85 -11.81
C LYS A 243 12.86 -3.00 -11.47
N PRO A 244 11.58 -2.91 -11.90
CA PRO A 244 10.63 -4.02 -11.81
C PRO A 244 11.09 -5.24 -12.61
N LEU A 245 10.37 -6.35 -12.44
CA LEU A 245 10.55 -7.58 -13.23
C LEU A 245 10.53 -7.27 -14.74
N ASP A 246 11.35 -7.89 -15.55
CA ASP A 246 11.53 -7.52 -16.97
C ASP A 246 10.95 -8.53 -17.97
N ASN A 247 10.47 -9.69 -17.51
CA ASN A 247 9.93 -10.75 -18.35
C ASN A 247 8.54 -11.21 -17.90
N GLU A 248 7.73 -11.63 -18.88
CA GLU A 248 6.32 -12.01 -18.67
C GLU A 248 6.16 -13.17 -17.67
N PHE A 249 7.07 -14.16 -17.71
CA PHE A 249 6.97 -15.35 -16.85
C PHE A 249 7.11 -15.00 -15.37
N GLN A 250 8.13 -14.23 -15.00
CA GLN A 250 8.30 -13.78 -13.61
C GLN A 250 7.18 -12.83 -13.18
N ILE A 251 6.72 -11.94 -14.08
CA ILE A 251 5.58 -11.07 -13.78
C ILE A 251 4.34 -11.90 -13.44
N ARG A 252 4.03 -12.92 -14.25
CA ARG A 252 2.90 -13.82 -14.03
C ARG A 252 3.05 -14.59 -12.72
N GLU A 253 4.24 -15.11 -12.44
CA GLU A 253 4.53 -15.83 -11.20
C GLU A 253 4.37 -14.93 -9.97
N ALA A 254 4.91 -13.71 -10.01
CA ALA A 254 4.79 -12.74 -8.92
C ALA A 254 3.35 -12.30 -8.69
N LEU A 255 2.56 -12.08 -9.75
CA LEU A 255 1.12 -11.83 -9.61
C LEU A 255 0.37 -13.03 -9.04
N GLY A 256 0.73 -14.25 -9.46
CA GLY A 256 0.18 -15.49 -8.90
C GLY A 256 0.42 -15.57 -7.39
N LYS A 257 1.68 -15.39 -6.97
CA LYS A 257 2.08 -15.32 -5.55
C LYS A 257 1.34 -14.22 -4.79
N ALA A 258 1.17 -13.04 -5.39
CA ALA A 258 0.41 -11.95 -4.78
C ALA A 258 -1.07 -12.33 -4.57
N CYS A 259 -1.73 -12.89 -5.58
CA CYS A 259 -3.11 -13.37 -5.46
C CYS A 259 -3.23 -14.48 -4.43
N GLU A 260 -2.34 -15.47 -4.43
CA GLU A 260 -2.34 -16.56 -3.46
C GLU A 260 -2.18 -16.04 -2.03
N TRP A 261 -1.24 -15.13 -1.79
CA TRP A 261 -0.99 -14.55 -0.48
C TRP A 261 -2.23 -13.79 0.00
N VAL A 262 -2.76 -12.89 -0.85
CA VAL A 262 -3.92 -12.06 -0.51
C VAL A 262 -5.15 -12.92 -0.24
N ASN A 263 -5.40 -13.95 -1.04
CA ASN A 263 -6.55 -14.83 -0.84
C ASN A 263 -6.45 -15.73 0.41
N ARG A 264 -5.27 -15.90 1.00
CA ARG A 264 -5.08 -16.65 2.27
C ARG A 264 -5.27 -15.77 3.50
N GLU A 265 -5.14 -14.46 3.35
CA GLU A 265 -5.35 -13.50 4.43
C GLU A 265 -6.85 -13.38 4.75
N ASN A 266 -7.20 -13.31 6.03
CA ASN A 266 -8.60 -13.21 6.47
C ASN A 266 -9.07 -11.76 6.61
N ASP A 267 -8.13 -10.83 6.81
CA ASP A 267 -8.44 -9.41 6.91
C ASP A 267 -8.48 -8.73 5.54
N PHE A 268 -9.67 -8.41 5.04
CA PHE A 268 -9.85 -7.77 3.74
C PHE A 268 -9.21 -6.37 3.65
N PHE A 269 -8.94 -5.69 4.77
CA PHE A 269 -8.16 -4.45 4.75
C PHE A 269 -6.69 -4.72 4.41
N THR A 270 -6.12 -5.78 5.00
CA THR A 270 -4.78 -6.26 4.66
C THR A 270 -4.73 -6.70 3.20
N GLN A 271 -5.76 -7.41 2.73
CA GLN A 271 -5.89 -7.80 1.32
C GLN A 271 -5.87 -6.58 0.37
N ALA A 272 -6.76 -5.61 0.60
CA ALA A 272 -6.87 -4.40 -0.21
C ALA A 272 -5.58 -3.55 -0.18
N PHE A 273 -5.00 -3.36 1.01
CA PHE A 273 -3.77 -2.60 1.19
C PHE A 273 -2.60 -3.22 0.42
N LEU A 274 -2.34 -4.51 0.61
CA LEU A 274 -1.17 -5.17 0.03
C LEU A 274 -1.32 -5.38 -1.47
N ILE A 275 -2.52 -5.67 -1.99
CA ILE A 275 -2.68 -5.82 -3.43
C ILE A 275 -2.41 -4.51 -4.19
N ILE A 276 -2.76 -3.35 -3.61
CA ILE A 276 -2.42 -2.05 -4.19
C ILE A 276 -0.90 -1.90 -4.28
N ALA A 277 -0.19 -2.19 -3.19
CA ALA A 277 1.27 -2.07 -3.11
C ALA A 277 1.97 -3.05 -4.07
N LEU A 278 1.55 -4.32 -4.08
CA LEU A 278 2.18 -5.39 -4.85
C LEU A 278 2.01 -5.21 -6.36
N ILE A 279 0.82 -4.90 -6.86
CA ILE A 279 0.61 -4.64 -8.29
C ILE A 279 1.48 -3.45 -8.73
N ALA A 280 1.54 -2.40 -7.91
CA ALA A 280 2.36 -1.22 -8.19
C ALA A 280 3.87 -1.53 -8.12
N TYR A 281 4.31 -2.49 -7.32
CA TYR A 281 5.72 -2.91 -7.24
C TYR A 281 6.13 -3.85 -8.36
N ILE A 282 5.26 -4.79 -8.74
CA ILE A 282 5.46 -5.75 -9.84
C ILE A 282 5.48 -5.03 -11.20
N GLN A 283 4.66 -3.99 -11.37
CA GLN A 283 4.44 -3.27 -12.63
C GLN A 283 4.11 -4.23 -13.80
N PRO A 284 3.02 -5.02 -13.74
CA PRO A 284 2.76 -6.08 -14.73
C PRO A 284 2.42 -5.63 -16.16
N PHE A 285 2.05 -4.37 -16.35
CA PHE A 285 1.57 -3.81 -17.62
C PHE A 285 2.51 -2.74 -18.18
N GLY A 286 2.39 -2.45 -19.47
CA GLY A 286 3.19 -1.40 -20.13
C GLY A 286 2.89 0.01 -19.58
N ASP A 287 1.64 0.26 -19.21
CA ASP A 287 1.18 1.45 -18.48
C ASP A 287 -0.12 1.10 -17.73
N GLY A 288 -0.55 1.93 -16.78
CA GLY A 288 -1.79 1.77 -16.02
C GLY A 288 -1.63 1.03 -14.69
N ASN A 289 -0.42 0.59 -14.33
CA ASN A 289 -0.15 -0.26 -13.16
C ASN A 289 -0.72 0.31 -11.84
N LYS A 290 -0.46 1.59 -11.56
CA LYS A 290 -0.92 2.25 -10.33
C LYS A 290 -2.44 2.50 -10.33
N ARG A 291 -3.03 2.80 -11.49
CA ARG A 291 -4.48 2.96 -11.64
C ARG A 291 -5.19 1.62 -11.45
N THR A 292 -4.69 0.56 -12.07
CA THR A 292 -5.17 -0.82 -11.87
C THR A 292 -5.04 -1.24 -10.41
N SER A 293 -3.92 -0.93 -9.75
CA SER A 293 -3.72 -1.33 -8.36
C SER A 293 -4.72 -0.67 -7.41
N ARG A 294 -4.96 0.65 -7.53
CA ARG A 294 -6.02 1.37 -6.79
C ARG A 294 -7.41 0.80 -7.06
N MET A 295 -7.69 0.47 -8.32
CA MET A 295 -8.97 -0.08 -8.73
C MET A 295 -9.22 -1.47 -8.11
N ILE A 296 -8.22 -2.36 -8.14
CA ILE A 296 -8.30 -3.69 -7.53
C ILE A 296 -8.44 -3.59 -6.00
N GLY A 297 -7.73 -2.65 -5.36
CA GLY A 297 -7.92 -2.37 -3.93
C GLY A 297 -9.36 -1.98 -3.60
N ASN A 298 -9.95 -1.06 -4.37
CA ASN A 298 -11.36 -0.69 -4.21
C ASN A 298 -12.32 -1.85 -4.53
N ALA A 299 -11.96 -2.74 -5.46
CA ALA A 299 -12.75 -3.93 -5.75
C ALA A 299 -12.82 -4.89 -4.55
N VAL A 300 -11.71 -5.11 -3.86
CA VAL A 300 -11.66 -5.91 -2.62
C VAL A 300 -12.51 -5.27 -1.52
N LEU A 301 -12.41 -3.94 -1.33
CA LEU A 301 -13.22 -3.22 -0.34
C LEU A 301 -14.72 -3.35 -0.65
N LEU A 302 -15.12 -3.15 -1.91
CA LEU A 302 -16.51 -3.25 -2.36
C LEU A 302 -17.07 -4.68 -2.26
N ALA A 303 -16.26 -5.69 -2.58
CA ALA A 303 -16.63 -7.11 -2.37
C ALA A 303 -17.00 -7.39 -0.90
N ASN A 304 -16.33 -6.72 0.03
CA ASN A 304 -16.56 -6.84 1.46
C ASN A 304 -17.53 -5.78 2.02
N LYS A 305 -18.31 -5.11 1.15
CA LYS A 305 -19.26 -4.04 1.51
C LYS A 305 -18.61 -2.90 2.31
N SER A 306 -17.31 -2.69 2.17
CA SER A 306 -16.60 -1.60 2.82
C SER A 306 -16.57 -0.35 1.94
N CYS A 307 -16.33 0.81 2.55
CA CYS A 307 -16.24 2.07 1.83
C CYS A 307 -15.02 2.04 0.88
N PRO A 308 -15.18 2.38 -0.40
CA PRO A 308 -14.05 2.54 -1.31
C PRO A 308 -13.17 3.73 -0.90
N LEU A 309 -11.89 3.66 -1.23
CA LEU A 309 -10.98 4.80 -1.11
C LEU A 309 -11.23 5.78 -2.25
N SER A 310 -11.54 7.05 -1.93
CA SER A 310 -11.72 8.10 -2.94
C SER A 310 -10.41 8.75 -3.39
N TYR A 311 -9.36 8.68 -2.56
CA TYR A 311 -8.08 9.38 -2.73
C TYR A 311 -8.19 10.92 -2.76
N ARG A 312 -9.39 11.50 -2.62
CA ARG A 312 -9.69 12.91 -2.88
C ARG A 312 -8.74 13.88 -2.17
N SER A 313 -8.46 13.60 -0.91
CA SER A 313 -7.60 14.45 -0.06
C SER A 313 -6.11 14.20 -0.23
N VAL A 314 -5.70 13.19 -1.01
CA VAL A 314 -4.28 12.81 -1.16
C VAL A 314 -3.50 13.88 -1.92
N ASN A 315 -2.33 14.26 -1.41
CA ASN A 315 -1.35 15.00 -2.20
C ASN A 315 -0.62 14.04 -3.17
N GLU A 316 -0.55 14.41 -4.44
CA GLU A 316 0.01 13.55 -5.51
C GLU A 316 1.49 13.24 -5.31
N VAL A 317 2.26 14.21 -4.81
CA VAL A 317 3.68 14.05 -4.50
C VAL A 317 3.85 13.10 -3.33
N GLU A 318 3.05 13.24 -2.28
CA GLU A 318 3.12 12.34 -1.12
C GLU A 318 2.71 10.90 -1.47
N TYR A 319 1.74 10.71 -2.37
CA TYR A 319 1.43 9.38 -2.90
C TYR A 319 2.61 8.78 -3.68
N LYS A 320 3.24 9.57 -4.56
CA LYS A 320 4.43 9.14 -5.33
C LYS A 320 5.59 8.79 -4.40
N LYS A 321 5.86 9.60 -3.38
CA LYS A 321 6.86 9.33 -2.33
C LYS A 321 6.57 8.02 -1.61
N ALA A 322 5.33 7.79 -1.18
CA ALA A 322 4.96 6.54 -0.52
C ALA A 322 5.17 5.31 -1.39
N MET A 323 4.86 5.41 -2.69
CA MET A 323 5.14 4.34 -3.67
C MET A 323 6.63 4.12 -3.88
N ILE A 324 7.41 5.18 -4.11
CA ILE A 324 8.86 5.09 -4.29
C ILE A 324 9.53 4.48 -3.06
N LEU A 325 9.15 4.90 -1.85
CA LEU A 325 9.70 4.33 -0.63
C LEU A 325 9.42 2.82 -0.55
N PHE A 326 8.23 2.38 -0.93
CA PHE A 326 7.91 0.95 -0.97
C PHE A 326 8.74 0.21 -2.04
N TYR A 327 8.98 0.83 -3.19
CA TYR A 327 9.78 0.22 -4.26
C TYR A 327 11.25 0.07 -3.85
N GLU A 328 11.80 1.10 -3.22
CA GLU A 328 13.22 1.18 -2.90
C GLU A 328 13.58 0.46 -1.61
N GLN A 329 12.71 0.48 -0.60
CA GLN A 329 13.00 -0.07 0.74
C GLN A 329 12.14 -1.27 1.11
N ASN A 330 11.13 -1.60 0.30
CA ASN A 330 10.02 -2.46 0.72
C ASN A 330 9.41 -2.03 2.06
N ASN A 331 9.46 -0.74 2.37
CA ASN A 331 8.89 -0.19 3.59
C ASN A 331 7.48 0.34 3.33
N ILE A 332 6.53 -0.06 4.16
CA ILE A 332 5.12 0.30 3.99
C ILE A 332 4.67 1.47 4.86
N SER A 333 5.53 2.07 5.67
CA SER A 333 5.10 3.02 6.71
C SER A 333 4.33 4.22 6.13
N LEU A 334 4.87 4.87 5.09
CA LEU A 334 4.20 6.00 4.44
C LEU A 334 2.92 5.56 3.71
N PHE A 335 2.97 4.45 2.99
CA PHE A 335 1.81 3.98 2.24
C PHE A 335 0.67 3.52 3.17
N LYS A 336 1.01 2.88 4.30
CA LYS A 336 0.07 2.50 5.36
C LYS A 336 -0.60 3.73 5.97
N LYS A 337 0.17 4.77 6.28
CA LYS A 337 -0.36 6.05 6.76
C LYS A 337 -1.39 6.61 5.78
N LEU A 338 -1.03 6.70 4.50
CA LEU A 338 -1.96 7.16 3.45
C LEU A 338 -3.22 6.31 3.38
N PHE A 339 -3.09 4.97 3.44
CA PHE A 339 -4.27 4.08 3.39
C PHE A 339 -5.23 4.34 4.55
N LEU A 340 -4.71 4.46 5.77
CA LEU A 340 -5.52 4.74 6.97
C LEU A 340 -6.22 6.11 6.86
N GLU A 341 -5.47 7.16 6.50
CA GLU A 341 -6.02 8.52 6.32
C GLU A 341 -7.11 8.55 5.23
N GLN A 342 -6.90 7.83 4.13
CA GLN A 342 -7.89 7.78 3.05
C GLN A 342 -9.14 6.97 3.41
N PHE A 343 -8.99 5.90 4.18
CA PHE A 343 -10.16 5.14 4.62
C PHE A 343 -10.99 5.93 5.65
N GLU A 344 -10.33 6.58 6.61
CA GLU A 344 -10.99 7.50 7.55
C GLU A 344 -11.73 8.61 6.80
N PHE A 345 -11.04 9.26 5.86
CA PHE A 345 -11.62 10.30 5.04
C PHE A 345 -12.84 9.79 4.28
N ALA A 346 -12.75 8.61 3.67
CA ALA A 346 -13.85 8.04 2.91
C ALA A 346 -15.08 7.78 3.78
N VAL A 347 -14.90 7.22 4.98
CA VAL A 347 -16.01 6.95 5.91
C VAL A 347 -16.66 8.24 6.43
N ASN A 348 -15.88 9.30 6.64
CA ASN A 348 -16.39 10.57 7.16
C ASN A 348 -17.04 11.47 6.09
N ASN A 349 -16.81 11.21 4.79
CA ASN A 349 -17.23 12.10 3.71
C ASN A 349 -18.17 11.44 2.69
N TYR A 350 -18.37 10.12 2.74
CA TYR A 350 -19.24 9.39 1.82
C TYR A 350 -20.14 8.45 2.59
N PHE A 351 -21.41 8.39 2.19
CA PHE A 351 -22.39 7.55 2.87
C PHE A 351 -22.39 7.85 4.37
N SER A 352 -22.43 9.12 4.74
CA SER A 352 -22.24 9.62 6.11
C SER A 352 -23.35 10.55 6.54
#